data_AF-A0A955Y5Z2-F1
#
_entry.id   AF-A0A955Y5Z2-F1
#
_cell.length_a   1.000
_cell.length_b   1.000
_cell.length_c   1.000
_cell.angle_alpha   90.00
_cell.angle_beta   90.00
_cell.angle_gamma   90.00
#
_symmetry.space_group_name_H-M   'P 1'
#
loop_
_entity.id
_entity.type
_entity.pdbx_description
1 polymer ?
#
loop_
_entity_poly.entity_id
_entity_poly.type
_entity_poly.pdbx_seq_one_letter_code
_entity_poly.pdbx_strand_id
1 'polypeptide(L)'
;MIALLAAAWACDVQHAAPPDTQAVVWLSPMGKTVGAGTRLRVVPVRALRDAAGKDGLSVGRALQIAGERKKARAPRRPWKATVFQASSGALCRPIEGEPESAFVDGLPVCGKRESRADRQQTTCGTTVDRASERPGVELYRAAWRDLAPQGFCVLPLDRFLAEL
;
A
#
# COMPACT_ATOMS: atom_id res chain seq x y z
N MET A 1 18.84 31.17 4.34
CA MET A 1 17.67 30.39 4.79
C MET A 1 17.06 29.75 3.54
N ILE A 2 17.39 28.49 3.25
CA ILE A 2 16.95 27.81 2.02
C ILE A 2 15.57 27.21 2.30
N ALA A 3 14.53 27.75 1.67
CA ALA A 3 13.20 27.16 1.68
C ALA A 3 13.24 25.87 0.84
N LEU A 4 13.13 24.71 1.50
CA LEU A 4 12.84 23.46 0.80
C LEU A 4 11.42 23.55 0.25
N LEU A 5 11.29 23.90 -1.02
CA LEU A 5 10.08 23.65 -1.79
C LEU A 5 9.94 22.13 -1.91
N ALA A 6 9.09 21.55 -1.07
CA ALA A 6 8.54 20.22 -1.35
C ALA A 6 7.86 20.33 -2.72
N ALA A 7 8.41 19.69 -3.74
CA ALA A 7 7.75 19.59 -5.02
C ALA A 7 6.38 18.96 -4.76
N ALA A 8 5.32 19.78 -4.81
CA ALA A 8 3.98 19.29 -4.92
C ALA A 8 3.93 18.62 -6.29
N TRP A 9 4.12 17.30 -6.33
CA TRP A 9 3.83 16.54 -7.53
C TRP A 9 2.35 16.76 -7.78
N ALA A 10 2.02 17.50 -8.84
CA ALA A 10 0.64 17.60 -9.30
C ALA A 10 0.14 16.16 -9.45
N CYS A 11 -0.98 15.85 -8.83
CA CYS A 11 -1.60 14.53 -8.93
C CYS A 11 -2.18 14.35 -10.32
N ASP A 12 -1.31 14.27 -11.33
CA ASP A 12 -1.64 13.93 -12.73
C ASP A 12 -1.61 12.40 -12.94
N VAL A 13 -1.50 11.65 -11.83
CA VAL A 13 -1.65 10.20 -11.85
C VAL A 13 -3.15 9.91 -11.90
N GLN A 14 -3.63 9.60 -13.10
CA GLN A 14 -4.97 9.10 -13.29
C GLN A 14 -5.05 7.68 -12.71
N HIS A 15 -5.88 7.45 -11.70
CA HIS A 15 -6.08 6.11 -11.17
C HIS A 15 -7.20 5.43 -11.93
N ALA A 16 -7.04 4.13 -12.19
CA ALA A 16 -8.16 3.35 -12.66
C ALA A 16 -9.16 3.15 -11.52
N ALA A 17 -10.45 3.19 -11.83
CA ALA A 17 -11.46 2.69 -10.91
C ALA A 17 -11.16 1.21 -10.62
N PRO A 18 -11.07 0.79 -9.34
CA PRO A 18 -10.84 -0.60 -9.03
C PRO A 18 -12.07 -1.43 -9.45
N PRO A 19 -11.88 -2.71 -9.78
CA PRO A 19 -13.01 -3.62 -9.94
C PRO A 19 -13.79 -3.76 -8.63
N ASP A 20 -15.03 -4.22 -8.72
CA ASP A 20 -15.92 -4.43 -7.55
C ASP A 20 -15.28 -5.29 -6.47
N THR A 21 -14.45 -6.27 -6.87
CA THR A 21 -13.61 -7.04 -5.97
C THR A 21 -12.20 -7.21 -6.54
N GLN A 22 -11.18 -7.15 -5.69
CA GLN A 22 -9.79 -7.38 -6.06
C GLN A 22 -8.97 -8.00 -4.93
N ALA A 23 -7.93 -8.73 -5.30
CA ALA A 23 -6.92 -9.19 -4.36
C ALA A 23 -5.99 -8.03 -3.97
N VAL A 24 -5.92 -7.73 -2.68
CA VAL A 24 -5.01 -6.74 -2.11
C VAL A 24 -4.10 -7.41 -1.09
N VAL A 25 -2.90 -6.87 -0.91
CA VAL A 25 -1.92 -7.41 0.02
C VAL A 25 -1.43 -6.36 1.00
N TRP A 26 -1.40 -6.76 2.26
CA TRP A 26 -0.72 -6.05 3.33
C TRP A 26 0.63 -6.70 3.61
N LEU A 27 1.71 -5.93 3.44
CA LEU A 27 3.06 -6.38 3.80
C LEU A 27 3.40 -5.96 5.22
N SER A 28 3.84 -6.92 6.04
CA SER A 28 4.20 -6.64 7.43
C SER A 28 5.32 -7.54 7.95
N PRO A 29 6.07 -7.10 8.98
CA PRO A 29 7.00 -7.98 9.68
C PRO A 29 6.28 -9.19 10.29
N MET A 30 6.95 -10.34 10.31
CA MET A 30 6.46 -11.52 11.00
C MET A 30 6.27 -11.22 12.50
N GLY A 31 5.19 -11.73 13.08
CA GLY A 31 4.78 -11.40 14.46
C GLY A 31 4.02 -10.10 14.63
N LYS A 32 3.91 -9.23 13.60
CA LYS A 32 3.03 -8.05 13.68
C LYS A 32 1.57 -8.49 13.77
N THR A 33 0.88 -7.97 14.78
CA THR A 33 -0.56 -8.08 15.00
C THR A 33 -1.21 -6.71 14.81
N VAL A 34 -2.50 -6.71 14.49
CA VAL A 34 -3.30 -5.49 14.31
C VAL A 34 -4.65 -5.69 14.99
N GLY A 35 -5.13 -4.64 15.67
CA GLY A 35 -6.46 -4.65 16.28
C GLY A 35 -7.54 -4.32 15.26
N ALA A 36 -8.81 -4.62 15.59
CA ALA A 36 -9.96 -4.44 14.70
C ALA A 36 -10.10 -3.03 14.10
N GLY A 37 -9.79 -1.99 14.87
CA GLY A 37 -9.86 -0.59 14.42
C GLY A 37 -8.67 -0.11 13.60
N THR A 38 -7.70 -0.99 13.30
CA THR A 38 -6.48 -0.62 12.57
C THR A 38 -6.78 -0.51 11.08
N ARG A 39 -6.42 0.62 10.46
CA ARG A 39 -6.40 0.74 9.00
C ARG A 39 -5.07 0.21 8.46
N LEU A 40 -5.16 -0.72 7.54
CA LEU A 40 -4.03 -1.31 6.84
C LEU A 40 -3.69 -0.47 5.61
N ARG A 41 -2.40 -0.43 5.27
CA ARG A 41 -1.92 0.00 3.97
C ARG A 41 -1.84 -1.23 3.09
N VAL A 42 -2.63 -1.26 2.03
CA VAL A 42 -2.71 -2.42 1.14
C VAL A 42 -2.43 -1.97 -0.29
N VAL A 43 -1.74 -2.82 -1.03
CA VAL A 43 -1.47 -2.61 -2.46
C VAL A 43 -2.19 -3.69 -3.26
N PRO A 44 -2.66 -3.41 -4.49
CA PRO A 44 -3.19 -4.46 -5.35
C PRO A 44 -2.13 -5.54 -5.60
N VAL A 45 -2.52 -6.82 -5.50
CA VAL A 45 -1.61 -7.93 -5.85
C VAL A 45 -1.18 -7.82 -7.31
N ARG A 46 -2.11 -7.43 -8.20
CA ARG A 46 -1.83 -7.18 -9.62
C ARG A 46 -0.71 -6.15 -9.81
N ALA A 47 -0.74 -5.05 -9.05
CA ALA A 47 0.29 -4.01 -9.17
C ALA A 47 1.69 -4.50 -8.77
N LEU A 48 1.78 -5.39 -7.77
CA LEU A 48 3.06 -6.03 -7.42
C LEU A 48 3.52 -7.02 -8.50
N ARG A 49 2.61 -7.82 -9.06
CA ARG A 49 2.91 -8.72 -10.17
C ARG A 49 3.40 -7.96 -11.40
N ASP A 50 2.71 -6.90 -11.78
CA ASP A 50 3.09 -6.06 -12.92
C ASP A 50 4.48 -5.43 -12.69
N ALA A 51 4.78 -5.03 -11.45
CA ALA A 51 6.11 -4.52 -11.07
C ALA A 51 7.20 -5.59 -11.00
N ALA A 52 6.83 -6.88 -10.87
CA ALA A 52 7.77 -7.99 -10.93
C ALA A 52 8.25 -8.29 -12.35
N GLY A 53 7.39 -8.06 -13.33
CA GLY A 53 7.69 -8.40 -14.72
C GLY A 53 8.02 -9.89 -14.88
N LYS A 54 8.96 -10.21 -15.76
CA LYS A 54 9.35 -11.61 -16.07
C LYS A 54 10.36 -12.20 -15.08
N ASP A 55 11.11 -11.34 -14.38
CA ASP A 55 12.25 -11.76 -13.55
C ASP A 55 11.87 -11.97 -12.07
N GLY A 56 10.62 -11.68 -11.71
CA GLY A 56 10.12 -11.79 -10.34
C GLY A 56 10.54 -10.62 -9.45
N LEU A 57 10.18 -10.69 -8.16
CA LEU A 57 10.56 -9.69 -7.15
C LEU A 57 11.36 -10.30 -6.03
N SER A 58 12.49 -9.68 -5.70
CA SER A 58 13.11 -9.91 -4.40
C SER A 58 12.26 -9.30 -3.28
N VAL A 59 12.33 -9.89 -2.08
CA VAL A 59 11.71 -9.34 -0.87
C VAL A 59 12.07 -7.87 -0.66
N GLY A 60 13.34 -7.49 -0.89
CA GLY A 60 13.78 -6.11 -0.73
C GLY A 60 13.08 -5.16 -1.69
N ARG A 61 12.96 -5.56 -2.96
CA ARG A 61 12.32 -4.74 -3.99
C ARG A 61 10.82 -4.60 -3.75
N ALA A 62 10.12 -5.67 -3.40
CA ALA A 62 8.69 -5.63 -3.08
C ALA A 62 8.39 -4.65 -1.93
N LEU A 63 9.22 -4.66 -0.87
CA LEU A 63 9.07 -3.73 0.25
C LEU A 63 9.35 -2.28 -0.17
N GLN A 64 10.37 -2.03 -0.99
CA GLN A 64 10.66 -0.69 -1.50
C GLN A 64 9.50 -0.13 -2.34
N ILE A 65 8.91 -0.97 -3.21
CA ILE A 65 7.73 -0.62 -4.00
C ILE A 65 6.53 -0.33 -3.09
N ALA A 66 6.33 -1.10 -2.02
CA ALA A 66 5.28 -0.84 -1.03
C ALA A 66 5.54 0.41 -0.15
N GLY A 67 6.66 1.11 -0.35
CA GLY A 67 7.06 2.31 0.40
C GLY A 67 7.76 2.02 1.73
N GLU A 68 7.95 0.74 2.07
CA GLU A 68 8.57 0.29 3.31
C GLU A 68 10.09 0.52 3.28
N ARG A 69 10.61 1.11 4.35
CA ARG A 69 12.06 1.32 4.51
C ARG A 69 12.72 0.06 5.05
N LYS A 70 13.53 -0.61 4.22
CA LYS A 70 14.51 -1.58 4.73
C LYS A 70 15.72 -0.80 5.27
N LYS A 71 15.76 -0.54 6.58
CA LYS A 71 16.97 0.04 7.20
C LYS A 71 18.15 -0.92 6.99
N ALA A 72 19.28 -0.42 6.49
CA ALA A 72 20.49 -1.22 6.28
C ALA A 72 20.97 -1.95 7.55
N ARG A 73 20.67 -1.39 8.74
CA ARG A 73 21.04 -1.94 10.06
C ARG A 73 19.92 -2.70 10.78
N ALA A 74 18.70 -2.79 10.21
CA ALA A 74 17.67 -3.61 10.85
C ALA A 74 18.02 -5.09 10.66
N PRO A 75 17.89 -5.94 11.70
CA PRO A 75 17.98 -7.39 11.49
C PRO A 75 17.01 -7.77 10.36
N ARG A 76 17.39 -8.75 9.54
CA ARG A 76 16.55 -9.36 8.49
C ARG A 76 15.31 -9.99 9.14
N ARG A 77 14.39 -9.16 9.65
CA ARG A 77 13.14 -9.64 10.20
C ARG A 77 12.41 -10.31 9.05
N PRO A 78 11.99 -11.57 9.20
CA PRO A 78 11.14 -12.18 8.19
C PRO A 78 9.89 -11.32 8.01
N TRP A 79 9.42 -11.23 6.78
CA TRP A 79 8.21 -10.51 6.41
C TRP A 79 7.15 -11.50 5.95
N LYS A 80 5.89 -11.11 6.10
CA LYS A 80 4.74 -11.84 5.61
C LYS A 80 3.90 -10.97 4.69
N ALA A 81 3.26 -11.62 3.73
CA ALA A 81 2.17 -11.07 2.94
C ALA A 81 0.86 -11.59 3.53
N THR A 82 -0.04 -10.68 3.91
CA THR A 82 -1.44 -11.02 4.18
C THR A 82 -2.28 -10.59 2.99
N VAL A 83 -2.83 -11.56 2.26
CA VAL A 83 -3.64 -11.35 1.06
C VAL A 83 -5.11 -11.42 1.42
N PHE A 84 -5.88 -10.45 0.96
CA PHE A 84 -7.33 -10.36 1.14
C PHE A 84 -8.00 -10.27 -0.23
N GLN A 85 -9.18 -10.85 -0.37
CA GLN A 85 -10.13 -10.42 -1.38
C GLN A 85 -10.90 -9.24 -0.79
N ALA A 86 -10.80 -8.06 -1.40
CA ALA A 86 -11.43 -6.84 -0.92
C ALA A 86 -12.47 -6.34 -1.92
N SER A 87 -13.65 -5.97 -1.43
CA SER A 87 -14.61 -5.20 -2.22
C SER A 87 -14.18 -3.74 -2.32
N SER A 88 -14.53 -3.06 -3.42
CA SER A 88 -14.27 -1.63 -3.60
C SER A 88 -14.84 -0.79 -2.45
N GLY A 89 -16.01 -1.15 -1.92
CA GLY A 89 -16.63 -0.50 -0.76
C GLY A 89 -15.86 -0.60 0.57
N ALA A 90 -14.91 -1.54 0.69
CA ALA A 90 -14.03 -1.65 1.86
C ALA A 90 -12.72 -0.85 1.72
N LEU A 91 -12.47 -0.26 0.54
CA LEU A 91 -11.25 0.47 0.22
C LEU A 91 -11.49 1.98 0.23
N CYS A 92 -10.44 2.72 0.54
CA CYS A 92 -10.39 4.17 0.33
C CYS A 92 -9.02 4.58 -0.21
N ARG A 93 -8.97 5.74 -0.87
CA ARG A 93 -7.74 6.34 -1.40
C ARG A 93 -7.12 7.31 -0.39
N PRO A 94 -5.85 7.14 -0.01
CA PRO A 94 -5.22 8.03 0.96
C PRO A 94 -4.64 9.27 0.26
N ILE A 95 -5.52 10.15 -0.22
CA ILE A 95 -5.17 11.40 -0.89
C ILE A 95 -5.14 12.54 0.13
N GLU A 96 -4.09 13.34 0.10
CA GLU A 96 -3.97 14.53 0.95
C GLU A 96 -4.59 15.74 0.27
N GLY A 97 -5.26 16.60 1.04
CA GLY A 97 -5.88 17.84 0.55
C GLY A 97 -7.34 17.70 0.12
N GLU A 98 -7.79 16.49 -0.19
CA GLU A 98 -9.20 16.21 -0.53
C GLU A 98 -10.07 15.99 0.74
N PRO A 99 -11.36 16.38 0.71
CA PRO A 99 -12.27 16.12 1.81
C PRO A 99 -12.63 14.63 1.91
N GLU A 100 -12.92 14.14 3.12
CA GLU A 100 -13.24 12.71 3.34
C GLU A 100 -14.50 12.24 2.60
N SER A 101 -15.37 13.18 2.22
CA SER A 101 -16.56 12.93 1.42
C SER A 101 -16.30 12.89 -0.09
N ALA A 102 -15.10 13.24 -0.54
CA ALA A 102 -14.77 13.18 -1.96
C ALA A 102 -14.64 11.74 -2.43
N PHE A 103 -15.00 11.54 -3.70
CA PHE A 103 -14.73 10.31 -4.43
C PHE A 103 -13.73 10.64 -5.52
N VAL A 104 -12.65 9.85 -5.58
CA VAL A 104 -11.64 9.95 -6.62
C VAL A 104 -11.54 8.59 -7.29
N ASP A 105 -11.75 8.55 -8.60
CA ASP A 105 -11.69 7.35 -9.43
C ASP A 105 -12.47 6.17 -8.81
N GLY A 106 -13.74 6.43 -8.46
CA GLY A 106 -14.68 5.42 -7.97
C GLY A 106 -14.51 4.98 -6.50
N LEU A 107 -13.54 5.53 -5.77
CA LEU A 107 -13.32 5.23 -4.34
C LEU A 107 -13.43 6.48 -3.46
N PRO A 108 -13.91 6.35 -2.21
CA PRO A 108 -13.89 7.44 -1.26
C PRO A 108 -12.44 7.80 -0.86
N VAL A 109 -12.21 9.06 -0.55
CA VAL A 109 -10.96 9.52 0.07
C VAL A 109 -10.92 9.05 1.54
N CYS A 110 -9.78 8.55 1.98
CA CYS A 110 -9.61 8.09 3.35
C CYS A 110 -9.68 9.25 4.33
N GLY A 111 -10.44 9.08 5.41
CA GLY A 111 -10.48 10.07 6.48
C GLY A 111 -9.13 10.31 7.16
N LYS A 112 -8.92 11.54 7.64
CA LYS A 112 -7.73 12.00 8.34
C LYS A 112 -7.61 11.29 9.68
N ARG A 113 -6.90 10.16 9.69
CA ARG A 113 -6.23 9.66 10.89
C ARG A 113 -4.73 9.74 10.67
N GLU A 114 -4.13 10.73 11.32
CA GLU A 114 -2.68 10.91 11.39
C GLU A 114 -2.04 9.62 11.89
N SER A 115 -1.42 8.89 10.98
CA SER A 115 -0.56 7.79 11.36
C SER A 115 0.86 8.17 10.97
N ARG A 116 1.85 7.85 11.81
CA ARG A 116 3.28 8.02 11.43
C ARG A 116 3.65 7.26 10.15
N ALA A 117 2.79 6.35 9.66
CA ALA A 117 2.95 5.66 8.39
C ALA A 117 2.63 6.54 7.15
N ASP A 118 2.06 7.73 7.34
CA ASP A 118 1.68 8.66 6.26
C ASP A 118 2.91 9.21 5.51
N ARG A 119 4.11 9.20 6.13
CA ARG A 119 5.38 9.60 5.48
C ARG A 119 5.89 8.63 4.39
N GLN A 120 5.10 7.63 4.02
CA GLN A 120 5.49 6.55 3.10
C GLN A 120 4.61 6.44 1.84
N GLN A 121 3.77 7.44 1.61
CA GLN A 121 2.91 7.56 0.45
C GLN A 121 3.12 8.93 -0.19
N THR A 122 2.73 9.04 -1.46
CA THR A 122 2.55 10.34 -2.10
C THR A 122 1.27 10.99 -1.56
N THR A 123 1.13 12.29 -1.77
CA THR A 123 -0.13 13.02 -1.53
C THR A 123 -1.26 12.54 -2.46
N CYS A 124 -0.94 11.74 -3.47
CA CYS A 124 -1.84 11.34 -4.56
C CYS A 124 -2.34 9.89 -4.44
N GLY A 125 -2.20 9.23 -3.29
CA GLY A 125 -2.71 7.87 -3.11
C GLY A 125 -1.86 6.77 -3.76
N THR A 126 -0.58 7.02 -4.01
CA THR A 126 0.39 5.98 -4.42
C THR A 126 1.46 5.79 -3.35
N THR A 127 2.17 4.67 -3.38
CA THR A 127 3.38 4.49 -2.58
C THR A 127 4.50 5.38 -3.10
N VAL A 128 5.52 5.64 -2.29
CA VAL A 128 6.80 6.18 -2.78
C VAL A 128 7.77 5.02 -2.93
N ASP A 129 8.19 4.70 -4.15
CA ASP A 129 9.21 3.69 -4.38
C ASP A 129 10.54 4.16 -3.75
N ARG A 130 10.98 3.46 -2.71
CA ARG A 130 12.18 3.83 -1.96
C ARG A 130 13.49 3.63 -2.71
N ALA A 131 13.51 2.92 -3.84
CA ALA A 131 14.72 2.77 -4.64
C ALA A 131 14.91 3.92 -5.63
N SER A 132 13.82 4.42 -6.21
CA SER A 132 13.84 5.45 -7.25
C SER A 132 13.42 6.83 -6.74
N GLU A 133 12.84 6.91 -5.54
CA GLU A 133 12.20 8.09 -4.96
C GLU A 133 11.08 8.69 -5.83
N ARG A 134 10.50 7.86 -6.70
CA ARG A 134 9.37 8.21 -7.58
C ARG A 134 8.05 7.62 -7.05
N PRO A 135 6.90 8.10 -7.54
CA PRO A 135 5.63 7.41 -7.34
C PRO A 135 5.76 5.93 -7.71
N GLY A 136 5.34 5.07 -6.78
CA GLY A 136 5.34 3.63 -6.93
C GLY A 136 3.98 3.13 -7.41
N VAL A 137 3.46 2.12 -6.72
CA VAL A 137 2.18 1.50 -7.05
C VAL A 137 1.02 2.22 -6.35
N GLU A 138 -0.18 1.98 -6.86
CA GLU A 138 -1.41 2.42 -6.20
C GLU A 138 -1.50 1.89 -4.76
N LEU A 139 -1.97 2.74 -3.85
CA LEU A 139 -2.07 2.46 -2.44
C LEU A 139 -3.51 2.68 -1.98
N TYR A 140 -4.06 1.68 -1.30
CA TYR A 140 -5.34 1.82 -0.62
C TYR A 140 -5.17 1.75 0.90
N ARG A 141 -6.20 2.23 1.60
CA ARG A 141 -6.42 1.86 3.00
C ARG A 141 -7.73 1.12 3.17
N ALA A 142 -7.72 0.16 4.08
CA ALA A 142 -8.89 -0.60 4.47
C ALA A 142 -8.82 -0.87 5.97
N ALA A 143 -9.95 -0.90 6.67
CA ALA A 143 -9.92 -1.30 8.08
C ALA A 143 -9.79 -2.83 8.18
N TRP A 144 -9.02 -3.32 9.15
CA TRP A 144 -8.90 -4.75 9.41
C TRP A 144 -10.29 -5.40 9.60
N ARG A 145 -11.19 -4.74 10.33
CA ARG A 145 -12.57 -5.22 10.55
C ARG A 145 -13.39 -5.40 9.27
N ASP A 146 -13.06 -4.69 8.19
CA ASP A 146 -13.80 -4.75 6.93
C ASP A 146 -13.22 -5.84 6.01
N LEU A 147 -11.92 -6.14 6.14
CA LEU A 147 -11.24 -7.15 5.34
C LEU A 147 -11.29 -8.54 5.97
N ALA A 148 -10.98 -8.67 7.26
CA ALA A 148 -10.77 -9.96 7.91
C ALA A 148 -11.99 -10.92 7.83
N PRO A 149 -13.25 -10.46 7.94
CA PRO A 149 -14.41 -11.34 7.81
C PRO A 149 -14.57 -11.99 6.43
N GLN A 150 -13.96 -11.41 5.39
CA GLN A 150 -13.99 -11.96 4.03
C GLN A 150 -12.99 -13.11 3.83
N GLY A 151 -12.21 -13.43 4.88
CA GLY A 151 -11.12 -14.39 4.82
C GLY A 151 -9.82 -13.77 4.31
N PHE A 152 -8.70 -14.38 4.68
CA PHE A 152 -7.38 -13.94 4.26
C PHE A 152 -6.39 -15.10 4.26
N CYS A 153 -5.35 -14.97 3.43
CA CYS A 153 -4.22 -15.89 3.41
C CYS A 153 -2.98 -15.19 3.97
N VAL A 154 -2.19 -15.88 4.80
CA VAL A 154 -0.92 -15.37 5.30
C VAL A 154 0.20 -16.29 4.83
N LEU A 155 1.18 -15.71 4.13
CA LEU A 155 2.33 -16.44 3.61
C LEU A 155 3.63 -15.72 4.00
N PRO A 156 4.74 -16.46 4.18
CA PRO A 156 6.07 -15.87 4.12
C PRO A 156 6.22 -15.04 2.83
N LEU A 157 6.79 -13.84 2.93
CA LEU A 157 6.82 -12.92 1.78
C LEU A 157 7.62 -13.48 0.60
N ASP A 158 8.72 -14.17 0.86
CA ASP A 158 9.50 -14.88 -0.17
C ASP A 158 8.66 -15.93 -0.91
N ARG A 159 7.81 -16.68 -0.20
CA ARG A 159 6.89 -17.65 -0.81
C ARG A 159 5.80 -16.98 -1.63
N PHE A 160 5.20 -15.91 -1.11
CA PHE A 160 4.21 -15.14 -1.86
C PHE A 160 4.78 -14.59 -3.18
N LEU A 161 6.00 -14.05 -3.15
CA LEU A 161 6.64 -13.47 -4.35
C LEU A 161 7.04 -14.52 -5.40
N ALA A 162 7.24 -15.78 -5.00
CA ALA A 162 7.51 -16.87 -5.93
C ALA A 162 6.27 -17.28 -6.76
N GLU A 163 5.07 -16.87 -6.32
CA GLU A 163 3.78 -17.21 -6.94
C GLU A 163 3.15 -16.00 -7.69
N LEU A 164 3.86 -14.86 -7.74
CA LEU A 164 3.41 -13.66 -8.47
C LEU A 164 3.69 -13.81 -9.95
#